data_AF-A0A7Z9XFE3-F1
#
_entry.id   AF-A0A7Z9XFE3-F1
#
_cell.length_a   1.000
_cell.length_b   1.000
_cell.length_c   1.000
_cell.angle_alpha   90.00
_cell.angle_beta   90.00
_cell.angle_gamma   90.00
#
_symmetry.space_group_name_H-M   'P 1'
#
loop_
_entity.id
_entity.type
_entity.pdbx_description
1 polymer ?
#
loop_
_entity_poly.entity_id
_entity_poly.type
_entity_poly.pdbx_seq_one_letter_code
_entity_poly.pdbx_strand_id
1 'polypeptide(L)'
;EEVLSTVESHGSQGLSAQEAEKRYRQNGSNILPETASRSRWDVFVNQFMSLPVGLSGIAATLSFVAGGAFDALVIMGVVAGIVSFGVII
;
A
#
# COMPACT_ATOMS: atom_id res chain seq x y z
N GLU A 1 -6.48 -0.38 38.92
CA GLU A 1 -6.47 -1.77 39.44
C GLU A 1 -6.91 -2.77 38.39
N GLU A 2 -8.03 -2.54 37.70
CA GLU A 2 -8.58 -3.43 36.65
C GLU A 2 -7.59 -3.79 35.52
N VAL A 3 -6.79 -2.84 35.03
CA VAL A 3 -5.82 -3.12 33.95
C VAL A 3 -4.70 -4.07 34.40
N LEU A 4 -4.27 -3.99 35.67
CA LEU A 4 -3.20 -4.83 36.21
C LEU A 4 -3.63 -6.29 36.40
N SER A 5 -4.91 -6.51 36.71
CA SER A 5 -5.47 -7.86 36.79
C SER A 5 -5.68 -8.47 35.40
N THR A 6 -6.07 -7.67 34.40
CA THR A 6 -6.25 -8.16 33.01
C THR A 6 -4.94 -8.66 32.39
N VAL A 7 -3.82 -7.98 32.66
CA VAL A 7 -2.50 -8.32 32.08
C VAL A 7 -1.61 -9.13 33.02
N GLU A 8 -2.14 -9.52 34.19
CA GLU A 8 -1.46 -10.28 35.23
C GLU A 8 -0.05 -9.74 35.55
N SER A 9 0.05 -8.44 35.81
CA SER A 9 1.33 -7.77 36.10
C SER A 9 1.30 -7.09 37.48
N HIS A 10 2.43 -7.11 38.18
CA HIS A 10 2.56 -6.37 39.44
C HIS A 10 2.72 -4.87 39.16
N GLY A 11 1.98 -4.03 39.90
CA GLY A 11 1.99 -2.58 39.73
C GLY A 11 3.32 -1.90 40.08
N SER A 12 4.11 -2.48 40.98
CA SER A 12 5.42 -1.93 41.42
C SER A 12 6.62 -2.66 40.84
N GLN A 13 6.50 -3.94 40.49
CA GLN A 13 7.60 -4.81 40.07
C GLN A 13 7.51 -5.27 38.61
N GLY A 14 6.38 -5.06 37.94
CA GLY A 14 6.17 -5.50 36.56
C GLY A 14 6.08 -7.03 36.42
N LEU A 15 6.51 -7.53 35.27
CA LEU A 15 6.58 -8.96 34.97
C LEU A 15 7.93 -9.54 35.39
N SER A 16 7.94 -10.81 35.82
CA SER A 16 9.18 -11.54 36.03
C SER A 16 9.86 -11.85 34.69
N ALA A 17 11.18 -12.03 34.69
CA ALA A 17 11.93 -12.38 33.48
C ALA A 17 11.44 -13.68 32.82
N GLN A 18 10.99 -14.65 33.62
CA GLN A 18 10.45 -15.93 33.13
C GLN A 18 9.10 -15.75 32.45
N GLU A 19 8.22 -14.94 33.01
CA GLU A 19 6.90 -14.66 32.43
C GLU A 19 7.03 -13.79 31.18
N ALA A 20 7.97 -12.82 31.18
CA ALA A 20 8.30 -12.03 30.01
C ALA A 20 8.80 -12.90 28.84
N GLU A 21 9.72 -13.84 29.10
CA GLU A 21 10.23 -14.77 28.08
C GLU A 21 9.14 -15.71 27.55
N LYS A 22 8.28 -16.23 28.44
CA LYS A 22 7.13 -17.06 28.05
C LYS A 22 6.19 -16.30 27.12
N ARG A 23 5.83 -15.06 27.46
CA ARG A 23 4.98 -14.20 26.63
C ARG A 23 5.65 -13.82 25.32
N TYR A 24 6.96 -13.57 25.32
CA TYR A 24 7.72 -13.30 24.10
C TYR A 24 7.67 -14.49 23.12
N ARG A 25 7.78 -15.73 23.63
CA ARG A 25 7.66 -16.94 22.79
C ARG A 25 6.25 -17.17 22.24
N GLN A 26 5.22 -16.75 22.97
CA GLN A 26 3.82 -16.93 22.57
C GLN A 26 3.37 -15.85 21.57
N ASN A 27 3.74 -14.60 21.81
CA ASN A 27 3.23 -13.45 21.07
C ASN A 27 4.21 -12.95 20.01
N GLY A 28 5.47 -13.38 20.08
CA GLY A 28 6.55 -12.87 19.26
C GLY A 28 7.00 -11.47 19.66
N SER A 29 7.88 -10.89 18.84
CA SER A 29 8.31 -9.51 19.02
C SER A 29 7.14 -8.56 18.78
N ASN A 30 7.01 -7.53 19.62
CA ASN A 30 6.05 -6.45 19.40
C ASN A 30 6.55 -5.51 18.30
N ILE A 31 6.69 -6.05 17.10
CA ILE A 31 7.14 -5.36 15.89
C ILE A 31 6.08 -5.58 14.83
N LEU A 32 5.66 -4.49 14.19
CA LEU A 32 4.74 -4.57 13.07
C LEU A 32 5.45 -5.31 11.91
N PRO A 33 4.75 -6.25 11.23
CA PRO A 33 5.32 -6.89 10.06
C PRO A 33 5.68 -5.83 9.03
N GLU A 34 6.93 -5.85 8.54
CA GLU A 34 7.34 -4.99 7.44
C GLU A 34 6.51 -5.34 6.21
N THR A 35 5.75 -4.38 5.71
CA THR A 35 5.11 -4.50 4.41
C THR A 35 6.22 -4.58 3.37
N ALA A 36 6.33 -5.71 2.67
CA ALA A 36 7.27 -5.84 1.56
C ALA A 36 7.09 -4.64 0.61
N SER A 37 8.16 -3.86 0.43
CA SER A 37 8.16 -2.74 -0.50
C SER A 37 7.82 -3.29 -1.88
N ARG A 38 6.71 -2.83 -2.47
CA ARG A 38 6.38 -3.21 -3.85
C ARG A 38 7.46 -2.65 -4.76
N SER A 39 7.94 -3.47 -5.69
CA SER A 39 8.89 -2.99 -6.70
C SER A 39 8.25 -1.86 -7.50
N ARG A 40 9.04 -0.85 -7.85
CA ARG A 40 8.60 0.27 -8.71
C ARG A 40 8.06 -0.23 -10.06
N TRP A 41 8.61 -1.35 -10.56
CA TRP A 41 8.11 -2.03 -11.75
C TRP A 41 6.73 -2.66 -11.54
N ASP A 42 6.48 -3.29 -10.38
CA ASP A 42 5.17 -3.86 -10.06
C ASP A 42 4.10 -2.78 -9.95
N VAL A 43 4.45 -1.65 -9.33
CA VAL A 43 3.56 -0.48 -9.24
C VAL A 43 3.23 0.05 -10.63
N PHE A 44 4.23 0.23 -11.50
CA PHE A 44 4.03 0.71 -12.87
C PHE A 44 3.07 -0.18 -13.67
N VAL A 45 3.31 -1.50 -13.70
CA VAL A 45 2.49 -2.45 -14.46
C VAL A 45 1.07 -2.53 -13.89
N ASN A 46 0.93 -2.56 -12.57
CA ASN A 46 -0.37 -2.69 -11.92
C ASN A 46 -1.27 -1.46 -12.16
N GLN A 47 -0.71 -0.27 -12.37
CA GLN A 47 -1.48 0.95 -12.66
C GLN A 47 -2.19 0.90 -14.01
N PHE A 48 -1.63 0.22 -15.02
CA PHE A 48 -2.31 0.06 -16.31
C PHE A 48 -3.56 -0.82 -16.24
N MET A 49 -3.66 -1.68 -15.22
CA MET A 49 -4.83 -2.54 -14.97
C MET A 49 -5.90 -1.85 -14.13
N SER A 50 -5.75 -0.56 -13.84
CA SER A 50 -6.74 0.21 -13.09
C SER A 50 -7.89 0.67 -13.98
N LEU A 51 -9.09 0.76 -13.39
CA LEU A 51 -10.28 1.28 -14.08
C LEU A 51 -10.04 2.65 -14.74
N PRO A 52 -9.44 3.65 -14.05
CA PRO A 52 -9.22 4.96 -14.67
C PRO A 52 -8.32 4.90 -15.91
N VAL A 53 -7.21 4.16 -15.84
CA VAL A 53 -6.27 4.04 -16.96
C VAL A 53 -6.91 3.29 -18.13
N GLY A 54 -7.63 2.20 -17.86
CA GLY A 54 -8.36 1.44 -18.88
C GLY A 54 -9.40 2.29 -19.60
N LEU A 55 -10.21 3.06 -18.86
CA LEU A 55 -11.21 3.95 -19.42
C LEU A 55 -10.59 5.07 -20.27
N SER A 56 -9.49 5.66 -19.82
CA SER A 56 -8.74 6.65 -20.60
C SER A 56 -8.14 6.05 -21.86
N GLY A 57 -7.65 4.82 -21.81
CA GLY A 57 -7.17 4.09 -23.00
C GLY A 57 -8.26 3.90 -24.05
N ILE A 58 -9.48 3.54 -23.63
CA ILE A 58 -10.64 3.44 -24.52
C ILE A 58 -10.98 4.81 -25.13
N ALA A 59 -11.02 5.87 -24.31
CA ALA A 59 -11.30 7.23 -24.78
C ALA A 59 -10.27 7.74 -25.78
N ALA A 60 -8.97 7.53 -25.51
CA ALA A 60 -7.88 7.89 -26.43
C ALA A 60 -7.99 7.12 -27.76
N THR A 61 -8.32 5.83 -27.69
CA THR A 61 -8.51 4.99 -28.88
C THR A 61 -9.69 5.48 -29.72
N LEU A 62 -10.84 5.74 -29.10
CA LEU A 62 -12.02 6.28 -29.80
C LEU A 62 -11.74 7.63 -30.43
N SER A 63 -11.06 8.52 -29.70
CA SER A 63 -10.68 9.84 -30.21
C SER A 63 -9.76 9.74 -31.42
N PHE A 64 -8.74 8.88 -31.37
CA PHE A 64 -7.83 8.63 -32.48
C PHE A 64 -8.57 8.11 -33.72
N VAL A 65 -9.45 7.12 -33.56
CA VAL A 65 -10.27 6.56 -34.66
C VAL A 65 -11.23 7.61 -35.23
N ALA A 66 -11.74 8.51 -34.41
CA ALA A 66 -12.59 9.63 -34.85
C ALA A 66 -11.83 10.77 -35.53
N GLY A 67 -10.50 10.69 -35.67
CA GLY A 67 -9.65 11.72 -36.27
C GLY A 67 -9.13 12.78 -35.29
N GLY A 68 -9.46 12.65 -34.00
CA GLY A 68 -8.99 13.51 -32.91
C GLY A 68 -7.58 13.14 -32.44
N ALA A 69 -6.59 13.12 -33.32
CA ALA A 69 -5.21 12.72 -32.95
C ALA A 69 -4.60 13.60 -31.84
N PHE A 70 -4.91 14.90 -31.84
CA PHE A 70 -4.47 15.82 -30.79
C PHE A 70 -5.14 15.52 -29.44
N ASP A 71 -6.44 15.25 -29.44
CA ASP A 71 -7.18 14.89 -28.23
C ASP A 71 -6.67 13.55 -27.64
N ALA A 72 -6.43 12.55 -28.50
CA ALA A 72 -5.80 11.30 -28.09
C ALA A 72 -4.42 11.51 -27.45
N LEU A 73 -3.59 12.41 -28.01
CA LEU A 73 -2.29 12.77 -27.46
C LEU A 73 -2.42 13.40 -26.07
N VAL A 74 -3.37 14.32 -25.89
CA VAL A 74 -3.64 14.98 -24.59
C VAL A 74 -4.07 13.95 -23.55
N ILE A 75 -4.98 13.03 -23.89
CA ILE A 75 -5.43 11.97 -22.99
C ILE A 75 -4.24 11.08 -22.55
N MET A 76 -3.39 10.68 -23.51
CA MET A 76 -2.19 9.89 -23.22
C MET A 76 -1.21 10.64 -22.29
N GLY A 77 -1.07 11.96 -22.47
CA GLY A 77 -0.25 12.80 -21.59
C GLY A 77 -0.76 12.82 -20.14
N VAL A 78 -2.08 12.91 -19.93
CA VAL A 78 -2.69 12.85 -18.60
C VAL A 78 -2.43 11.50 -17.93
N VAL A 79 -2.64 10.39 -18.65
CA VAL A 79 -2.38 9.04 -18.14
C VAL A 79 -0.91 8.89 -17.74
N ALA A 80 0.02 9.35 -18.59
CA ALA A 80 1.45 9.29 -18.29
C ALA A 80 1.81 10.09 -17.02
N GLY A 81 1.20 11.27 -16.82
CA GLY A 81 1.40 12.08 -15.61
C GLY A 81 0.94 11.37 -14.34
N ILE A 82 -0.24 10.76 -14.36
CA ILE A 82 -0.80 10.03 -13.20
C ILE A 82 0.05 8.79 -12.87
N VAL A 83 0.45 8.02 -13.88
CA VAL A 83 1.31 6.83 -13.68
C VAL A 83 2.66 7.23 -13.12
N SER A 84 3.25 8.32 -13.62
CA SER A 84 4.54 8.83 -13.13
C SER A 84 4.48 9.24 -11.66
N PHE A 85 3.41 9.92 -11.24
CA PHE A 85 3.19 10.26 -9.83
C PHE A 85 3.13 9.01 -8.94
N GLY A 86 2.43 7.97 -9.37
CA GLY A 86 2.29 6.72 -8.61
C GLY A 86 3.58 5.90 -8.47
N VAL A 87 4.57 6.08 -9.35
CA VAL A 87 5.88 5.39 -9.28
C VAL A 87 6.91 6.15 -8.43
N ILE A 88 6.64 7.41 -8.10
CA ILE A 88 7.52 8.27 -7.29
C ILE A 88 7.20 8.16 -5.79
N ILE A 89 5.92 7.96 -5.44
CA ILE A 89 5.42 7.79 -4.06
C ILE A 89 5.54 6.32 -3.65
#